data_AF-A0A3C0UME8-F1
#
_entry.id   AF-A0A3C0UME8-F1
#
_cell.length_a   1.000
_cell.length_b   1.000
_cell.length_c   1.000
_cell.angle_alpha   90.00
_cell.angle_beta   90.00
_cell.angle_gamma   90.00
#
_symmetry.space_group_name_H-M   'P 1'
#
loop_
_entity.id
_entity.type
_entity.pdbx_description
1 polymer ?
#
loop_
_entity_poly.entity_id
_entity_poly.type
_entity_poly.pdbx_seq_one_letter_code
_entity_poly.pdbx_strand_id
1 'polypeptide(L)'
;MPQAMHSIGNKFKKLRELRNFTQSHMAEQLGISQSSYSTIENGEQDITLSRLEEISKLLGMRVEDVITFDEKMVFNISNSKNGVGYVHQNTVSNDEKWEELYREMSALRERVGYLEGIIEGIKVR
;
A
#
# COMPACT_ATOMS: atom_id res chain seq x y z
N MET A 1 16.24 -23.60 -20.17
CA MET A 1 15.04 -23.02 -19.54
C MET A 1 15.41 -21.68 -18.91
N PRO A 2 15.32 -20.52 -19.60
CA PRO A 2 15.76 -19.28 -18.98
C PRO A 2 14.58 -18.41 -18.49
N GLN A 3 14.68 -18.06 -17.20
CA GLN A 3 14.42 -16.71 -16.66
C GLN A 3 12.97 -16.28 -16.30
N ALA A 4 12.21 -17.12 -15.60
CA ALA A 4 10.94 -16.70 -14.98
C ALA A 4 11.10 -15.87 -13.68
N MET A 5 12.30 -15.54 -13.21
CA MET A 5 12.45 -14.92 -11.88
C MET A 5 12.38 -13.37 -11.88
N HIS A 6 12.28 -12.70 -13.04
CA HIS A 6 12.39 -11.22 -13.12
C HIS A 6 11.41 -10.53 -14.09
N SER A 7 10.41 -11.23 -14.64
CA SER A 7 9.43 -10.57 -15.52
C SER A 7 8.44 -9.69 -14.75
N ILE A 8 7.91 -8.66 -15.40
CA ILE A 8 6.86 -7.81 -14.86
C ILE A 8 5.60 -8.62 -14.48
N GLY A 9 5.28 -9.67 -15.24
CA GLY A 9 4.19 -10.59 -14.95
C GLY A 9 4.31 -11.26 -13.57
N ASN A 10 5.51 -11.71 -13.21
CA ASN A 10 5.76 -12.29 -11.89
C ASN A 10 5.61 -11.27 -10.76
N LYS A 11 5.93 -9.99 -11.02
CA LYS A 11 5.71 -8.91 -10.04
C LYS A 11 4.22 -8.69 -9.81
N PHE A 12 3.42 -8.65 -10.87
CA PHE A 12 1.96 -8.57 -10.75
C PHE A 12 1.39 -9.74 -9.97
N LYS A 13 1.83 -10.97 -10.24
CA LYS A 13 1.39 -12.16 -9.51
C LYS A 13 1.63 -12.02 -8.00
N LYS A 14 2.85 -11.65 -7.61
CA LYS A 14 3.23 -11.48 -6.20
C LYS A 14 2.43 -10.36 -5.53
N LEU A 15 2.33 -9.21 -6.19
CA LEU A 15 1.57 -8.05 -5.67
C LEU A 15 0.08 -8.37 -5.53
N ARG A 16 -0.51 -9.07 -6.51
CA ARG A 16 -1.89 -9.56 -6.47
C ARG A 16 -2.11 -10.48 -5.28
N GLU A 17 -1.22 -11.44 -5.05
CA GLU A 17 -1.29 -12.39 -3.93
C GLU A 17 -1.15 -11.67 -2.58
N LEU A 18 -0.26 -10.67 -2.47
CA LEU A 18 -0.13 -9.82 -1.28
C LEU A 18 -1.39 -9.01 -0.98
N ARG A 19 -2.20 -8.70 -1.99
CA ARG A 19 -3.51 -8.05 -1.84
C ARG A 19 -4.67 -9.04 -1.65
N ASN A 20 -4.41 -10.34 -1.61
CA ASN A 20 -5.42 -11.41 -1.60
C ASN A 20 -6.38 -11.38 -2.80
N PHE A 21 -5.92 -10.87 -3.94
CA PHE A 21 -6.71 -10.83 -5.17
C PHE A 21 -6.57 -12.15 -5.93
N THR A 22 -7.65 -12.62 -6.54
CA THR A 22 -7.63 -13.77 -7.46
C THR A 22 -7.34 -13.30 -8.88
N GLN A 23 -6.85 -14.20 -9.75
CA GLN A 23 -6.69 -13.88 -11.17
C GLN A 23 -8.03 -13.49 -11.82
N SER A 24 -9.13 -14.16 -11.44
CA SER A 24 -10.47 -13.84 -11.91
C SER A 24 -10.91 -12.43 -11.50
N HIS A 25 -10.61 -12.02 -10.27
CA HIS A 25 -10.89 -10.66 -9.80
C HIS A 25 -10.14 -9.61 -10.63
N MET A 26 -8.85 -9.81 -10.85
CA MET A 26 -8.07 -8.88 -11.68
C MET A 26 -8.59 -8.80 -13.11
N ALA A 27 -8.91 -9.95 -13.71
CA ALA A 27 -9.43 -10.03 -15.07
C ALA A 27 -10.78 -9.31 -15.21
N GLU A 28 -11.68 -9.48 -14.24
CA GLU A 28 -12.97 -8.79 -14.18
C GLU A 28 -12.78 -7.26 -14.12
N GLN A 29 -11.90 -6.78 -13.23
CA GLN A 29 -11.63 -5.35 -13.09
C GLN A 29 -10.95 -4.73 -14.32
N LEU A 30 -10.19 -5.53 -15.07
CA LEU A 30 -9.50 -5.11 -16.29
C LEU A 30 -10.33 -5.30 -17.56
N GLY A 31 -11.54 -5.88 -17.46
CA GLY A 31 -12.41 -6.17 -18.59
C GLY A 31 -11.83 -7.19 -19.57
N ILE A 32 -11.03 -8.15 -19.09
CA ILE A 32 -10.40 -9.20 -19.91
C ILE A 32 -10.76 -10.59 -19.38
N SER A 33 -10.43 -11.62 -20.16
CA SER A 33 -10.59 -13.00 -19.70
C SER A 33 -9.54 -13.38 -18.64
N GLN A 34 -9.88 -14.31 -17.76
CA GLN A 34 -8.94 -14.83 -16.76
C GLN A 34 -7.71 -15.47 -17.42
N SER A 35 -7.89 -16.16 -18.54
CA SER A 35 -6.77 -16.73 -19.31
C SER A 35 -5.85 -15.64 -19.86
N SER A 36 -6.41 -14.56 -20.42
CA SER A 36 -5.62 -13.39 -20.84
C SER A 36 -4.79 -12.81 -19.70
N TYR A 37 -5.38 -12.68 -18.50
CA TYR A 37 -4.65 -12.19 -17.33
C TYR A 37 -3.56 -13.19 -16.88
N SER A 38 -3.83 -14.50 -16.95
CA SER A 38 -2.84 -15.54 -16.66
C SER A 38 -1.63 -15.46 -17.59
N THR A 39 -1.84 -15.26 -18.89
CA THR A 39 -0.78 -15.06 -19.89
C THR A 39 0.09 -13.84 -19.56
N ILE A 40 -0.50 -12.75 -19.04
CA ILE A 40 0.24 -11.58 -18.55
C ILE A 40 1.14 -11.95 -17.37
N GLU A 41 0.62 -12.66 -16.37
CA GLU A 41 1.42 -13.08 -15.20
C GLU A 41 2.57 -14.02 -15.58
N ASN A 42 2.34 -14.89 -16.56
CA ASN A 42 3.36 -15.81 -17.06
C ASN A 42 4.43 -15.11 -17.92
N GLY A 43 4.20 -13.87 -18.36
CA GLY A 43 5.11 -13.16 -19.27
C GLY A 43 5.14 -13.73 -20.68
N GLU A 44 4.07 -14.42 -21.09
CA GLU A 44 3.91 -14.98 -22.43
C GLU A 44 3.55 -13.89 -23.47
N GLN A 45 3.09 -12.74 -23.01
CA GLN A 45 2.77 -11.57 -23.82
C GLN A 45 3.47 -10.33 -23.26
N ASP A 46 4.06 -9.52 -24.15
CA ASP A 46 4.54 -8.19 -23.79
C ASP A 46 3.38 -7.29 -23.35
N ILE A 47 3.60 -6.56 -22.26
CA ILE A 47 2.63 -5.63 -21.72
C ILE A 47 2.87 -4.22 -22.28
N THR A 48 1.79 -3.55 -22.66
CA THR A 48 1.86 -2.14 -23.05
C THR A 48 1.94 -1.25 -21.81
N LEU A 49 2.49 -0.04 -21.95
CA LEU A 49 2.54 0.93 -20.86
C LEU A 49 1.14 1.23 -20.27
N SER A 50 0.14 1.43 -21.14
CA SER A 50 -1.25 1.66 -20.72
C SER A 50 -1.79 0.51 -19.86
N ARG A 51 -1.46 -0.74 -20.21
CA ARG A 51 -1.93 -1.90 -19.42
C ARG A 51 -1.18 -2.01 -18.09
N LEU A 52 0.10 -1.68 -18.08
CA LEU A 52 0.89 -1.58 -16.85
C LEU A 52 0.29 -0.52 -15.91
N GLU A 53 -0.08 0.66 -16.41
CA GLU A 53 -0.75 1.71 -15.64
C GLU A 53 -2.08 1.26 -15.04
N GLU A 54 -2.93 0.57 -15.82
CA GLU A 54 -4.21 0.03 -15.34
C GLU A 54 -4.03 -0.96 -14.20
N ILE A 55 -3.10 -1.91 -14.36
CA ILE A 55 -2.83 -2.93 -13.34
C ILE A 55 -2.21 -2.29 -12.09
N SER A 56 -1.26 -1.37 -12.25
CA SER A 56 -0.69 -0.61 -11.15
C SER A 56 -1.75 0.16 -10.37
N LYS A 57 -2.68 0.83 -11.07
CA LYS A 57 -3.81 1.53 -10.45
C LYS A 57 -4.72 0.58 -9.67
N LEU A 58 -5.04 -0.58 -10.23
CA LEU A 58 -5.86 -1.60 -9.56
C LEU A 58 -5.18 -2.14 -8.29
N LEU A 59 -3.85 -2.29 -8.31
CA LEU A 59 -3.06 -2.67 -7.14
C LEU A 59 -2.85 -1.52 -6.14
N GLY A 60 -3.30 -0.30 -6.48
CA GLY A 60 -3.12 0.91 -5.69
C GLY A 60 -1.66 1.35 -5.57
N MET A 61 -0.89 1.19 -6.65
CA MET A 61 0.55 1.46 -6.70
C MET A 61 0.89 2.35 -7.90
N ARG A 62 2.01 3.07 -7.83
CA ARG A 62 2.55 3.74 -9.01
C ARG A 62 3.26 2.71 -9.91
N VAL A 63 3.42 3.04 -11.18
CA VAL A 63 4.08 2.16 -12.15
C VAL A 63 5.54 1.90 -11.74
N GLU A 64 6.23 2.93 -11.27
CA GLU A 64 7.63 2.84 -10.86
C GLU A 64 7.78 1.85 -9.71
N ASP A 65 6.88 1.90 -8.72
CA ASP A 65 6.91 1.02 -7.54
C ASP A 65 6.72 -0.45 -7.95
N VAL A 66 5.86 -0.72 -8.94
CA VAL A 66 5.68 -2.06 -9.50
C VAL A 66 6.94 -2.51 -10.24
N ILE A 67 7.57 -1.63 -11.03
CA ILE A 67 8.79 -1.95 -11.75
C ILE A 67 9.95 -2.21 -10.79
N THR A 68 10.08 -1.46 -9.69
CA THR A 68 11.15 -1.63 -8.70
C THR A 68 10.86 -2.70 -7.64
N PHE A 69 9.67 -3.31 -7.67
CA PHE A 69 9.28 -4.31 -6.68
C PHE A 69 10.27 -5.50 -6.66
N ASP A 70 10.82 -5.75 -5.48
CA ASP A 70 11.62 -6.92 -5.14
C ASP A 70 11.02 -7.60 -3.89
N GLU A 71 10.69 -8.87 -4.03
CA GLU A 71 10.11 -9.69 -2.96
C GLU A 71 10.99 -9.71 -1.70
N LYS A 72 12.32 -9.67 -1.87
CA LYS A 72 13.27 -9.75 -0.76
C LYS A 72 13.19 -8.51 0.14
N MET A 73 12.76 -7.37 -0.39
CA MET A 73 12.55 -6.16 0.40
C MET A 73 11.32 -6.28 1.30
N VAL A 74 10.30 -7.05 0.91
CA VAL A 74 9.09 -7.27 1.71
C VAL A 74 9.36 -8.15 2.93
N PHE A 75 10.17 -9.20 2.78
CA PHE A 75 10.49 -10.14 3.87
C PHE A 75 11.42 -9.57 4.94
N ASN A 76 12.16 -8.49 4.66
CA ASN A 76 13.00 -7.83 5.66
C ASN A 76 12.18 -7.05 6.70
N ILE A 77 10.90 -6.74 6.40
CA ILE A 77 9.99 -5.99 7.26
C ILE A 77 9.26 -6.91 8.25
N SER A 78 9.04 -8.19 7.91
CA SER A 78 8.29 -9.14 8.76
C SER A 78 8.99 -9.55 10.06
N ASN A 79 10.27 -9.24 10.23
CA ASN A 79 10.98 -9.42 11.51
C ASN A 79 10.86 -8.22 12.46
N SER A 80 10.29 -7.10 12.00
CA SER A 80 9.93 -5.98 12.85
C SER A 80 8.50 -6.18 13.35
N LYS A 81 8.30 -6.21 14.67
CA LYS A 81 7.01 -6.52 15.34
C LYS A 81 5.85 -5.54 15.06
N ASN A 82 5.98 -4.64 14.09
CA ASN A 82 5.00 -3.61 13.78
C ASN A 82 4.64 -3.64 12.29
N GLY A 83 3.48 -4.24 11.98
CA GLY A 83 2.53 -3.87 10.93
C GLY A 83 3.05 -3.51 9.53
N VAL A 84 2.70 -4.36 8.56
CA VAL A 84 2.93 -4.21 7.11
C VAL A 84 2.40 -2.87 6.59
N GLY A 85 3.31 -1.97 6.23
CA GLY A 85 3.07 -0.86 5.32
C GLY A 85 4.12 -0.91 4.22
N TYR A 86 3.68 -0.95 2.96
CA TYR A 86 4.56 -0.61 1.84
C TYR A 86 5.11 0.79 2.14
N VAL A 87 6.42 0.88 2.41
CA VAL A 87 7.08 2.16 2.68
C VAL A 87 7.06 2.94 1.36
N HIS A 88 6.01 3.75 1.18
CA HIS A 88 6.04 4.90 0.30
C HIS A 88 7.24 5.75 0.75
N GLN A 89 8.35 5.70 0.01
CA GLN A 89 9.28 6.83 -0.02
C GLN A 89 8.60 7.99 -0.78
N ASN A 90 7.57 8.55 -0.16
CA ASN A 90 7.24 9.95 -0.36
C ASN A 90 8.16 10.70 0.59
N THR A 91 9.33 11.13 0.11
CA THR A 91 10.02 12.29 0.71
C THR A 91 9.28 13.55 0.26
N VAL A 92 7.98 13.62 0.57
CA VAL A 92 7.29 14.89 0.69
C VAL A 92 7.60 15.31 2.12
N SER A 93 8.28 16.45 2.30
CA SER A 93 8.65 16.98 3.62
C SER A 93 7.47 16.87 4.57
N ASN A 94 7.56 15.87 5.45
CA ASN A 94 6.49 15.45 6.34
C ASN A 94 6.41 16.41 7.55
N ASP A 95 7.43 17.27 7.72
CA ASP A 95 7.67 18.06 8.92
C ASP A 95 6.57 19.10 9.18
N GLU A 96 6.06 19.79 8.15
CA GLU A 96 5.03 20.82 8.34
C GLU A 96 3.69 20.24 8.82
N LYS A 97 3.32 19.06 8.32
CA LYS A 97 2.07 18.40 8.68
C LYS A 97 2.13 17.78 10.08
N TRP A 98 3.30 17.32 10.52
CA TRP A 98 3.50 16.82 11.88
C TRP A 98 3.35 17.93 12.91
N GLU A 99 3.91 19.10 12.65
CA GLU A 99 3.80 20.27 13.55
C GLU A 99 2.35 20.71 13.76
N GLU A 100 1.54 20.74 12.70
CA GLU A 100 0.12 21.07 12.79
C GLU A 100 -0.65 20.02 13.61
N LEU A 101 -0.40 18.73 13.37
CA LEU A 101 -1.03 17.64 14.10
C LEU A 101 -0.62 17.63 15.59
N TYR A 102 0.64 17.92 15.91
CA TYR A 102 1.11 18.03 17.29
C TYR A 102 0.46 19.20 18.02
N ARG A 103 0.26 20.35 17.36
CA ARG A 103 -0.47 21.49 17.92
C ARG A 103 -1.92 21.11 18.24
N GLU A 104 -2.61 20.48 17.29
CA GLU A 104 -4.00 20.07 17.48
C GLU A 104 -4.13 19.05 18.63
N MET A 105 -3.24 18.06 18.69
CA MET A 105 -3.21 17.05 19.75
C MET A 105 -2.95 17.66 21.13
N SER A 106 -2.06 18.67 21.23
CA SER A 106 -1.78 19.36 22.49
C SER A 106 -2.99 20.15 22.98
N ALA A 107 -3.65 20.90 22.09
CA ALA A 107 -4.84 21.69 22.42
C ALA A 107 -6.03 20.80 22.87
N LEU A 108 -6.21 19.65 22.21
CA LEU A 108 -7.20 18.65 22.61
C LEU A 108 -6.93 18.09 24.01
N ARG A 109 -5.67 17.78 24.32
CA ARG A 109 -5.28 17.26 25.65
C ARG A 109 -5.52 18.27 26.77
N GLU A 110 -5.18 19.54 26.54
CA GLU A 110 -5.44 20.60 27.51
C GLU A 110 -6.94 20.78 27.77
N ARG A 111 -7.75 20.75 26.70
CA ARG A 111 -9.20 20.84 26.81
C ARG A 111 -9.80 19.66 27.56
N VAL A 112 -9.30 18.44 27.34
CA VAL A 112 -9.72 17.26 28.10
C VAL A 112 -9.38 17.45 29.58
N GLY A 113 -8.15 17.84 29.92
CA GLY A 113 -7.76 18.07 31.33
C GLY A 113 -8.60 19.14 32.02
N TYR A 114 -8.95 20.22 31.31
CA TYR A 114 -9.86 21.25 31.83
C TYR A 114 -11.27 20.70 32.09
N LEU A 115 -11.82 19.91 31.17
CA LEU A 115 -13.12 19.29 31.34
C LEU A 115 -13.13 18.26 32.48
N GLU A 116 -12.06 17.47 32.62
CA GLU A 116 -11.88 16.53 33.72
C GLU A 116 -11.84 17.27 35.07
N GLY A 117 -11.11 18.39 35.16
CA GLY A 117 -11.09 19.22 36.37
C GLY A 117 -12.44 19.81 36.74
N ILE A 118 -13.25 20.23 35.75
CA ILE A 118 -14.63 20.66 36.00
C ILE A 118 -15.47 19.51 36.53
N ILE A 119 -15.37 18.32 35.92
CA ILE A 119 -16.13 17.13 36.34
C ILE A 119 -15.76 16.74 37.77
N GLU A 120 -14.48 16.77 38.14
CA GLU A 120 -14.03 16.53 39.51
C GLU A 120 -14.58 17.58 40.48
N GLY A 121 -14.53 18.87 40.12
CA GLY A 121 -15.07 19.96 40.93
C GLY A 121 -16.60 19.86 41.15
N ILE A 122 -17.33 19.29 40.19
CA ILE A 122 -18.78 19.03 40.32
C ILE A 122 -19.05 17.79 41.19
N LYS A 123 -18.19 16.75 41.13
CA LYS A 123 -18.35 15.52 41.95
C LYS A 123 -18.06 15.72 43.45
N VAL A 124 -17.33 16.76 43.82
CA VAL A 124 -16.95 17.07 45.22
C VAL A 124 -17.99 17.97 45.93
N ARG A 125 -19.05 18.39 45.24
CA ARG A 125 -20.24 19.04 45.82
C ARG A 125 -21.38 18.05 45.99
#